data_AF-A0A7K3LUX9-F1
#
_entry.id   AF-A0A7K3LUX9-F1
#
_cell.length_a   1.000
_cell.length_b   1.000
_cell.length_c   1.000
_cell.angle_alpha   90.00
_cell.angle_beta   90.00
_cell.angle_gamma   90.00
#
_symmetry.space_group_name_H-M   'P 1'
#
loop_
_entity.id
_entity.type
_entity.pdbx_description
1 polymer ?
#
loop_
_entity_poly.entity_id
_entity_poly.type
_entity_poly.pdbx_seq_one_letter_code
_entity_poly.pdbx_strand_id
1 'polypeptide(L)'
;MPAEPETPVVSEPPVVLEDTAVLDEPGEAAEIALDDASLRAALEAVLLVVDTPATSDELASAVDSDKRRVTDMLNRMSSELTERGSGIDLRFAGDGWRFYTRTDYAPYVERLLLDGARSKLTRAALETLAVVAYRQPVTRARVSAIRGVNVDGVIRTLVARGLINEVGTEPQTTATTYGTTDLFLERLGLASLSELPDLAPLLPDVDLIDDLDEELLADPRFAKLAGKASDSEGASDDGSSAGARSDTPDIQD
;
A
#
# COMPACT_ATOMS: atom_id res chain seq x y z
N MET A 1 12.72 61.90 39.08
CA MET A 1 11.27 61.70 38.85
C MET A 1 11.02 61.73 37.36
N PRO A 2 10.15 60.87 36.82
CA PRO A 2 9.93 60.76 35.38
C PRO A 2 9.03 61.89 34.85
N ALA A 3 9.14 62.17 33.56
CA ALA A 3 8.12 62.82 32.77
C ALA A 3 7.85 61.92 31.55
N GLU A 4 6.59 61.54 31.37
CA GLU A 4 6.11 60.68 30.28
C GLU A 4 5.70 61.52 29.04
N PRO A 5 5.40 60.88 27.88
CA PRO A 5 5.68 61.46 26.57
C PRO A 5 4.49 62.17 25.91
N GLU A 6 4.77 62.91 24.84
CA GLU A 6 3.77 63.34 23.86
C GLU A 6 4.16 62.90 22.44
N THR A 7 3.20 62.29 21.73
CA THR A 7 3.27 61.92 20.32
C THR A 7 2.42 62.89 19.48
N PRO A 8 2.86 63.29 18.27
CA PRO A 8 2.01 64.06 17.37
C PRO A 8 1.06 63.15 16.59
N VAL A 9 -0.24 63.42 16.73
CA VAL A 9 -1.34 62.94 15.86
C VAL A 9 -1.43 63.85 14.61
N VAL A 10 -2.20 63.44 13.59
CA VAL A 10 -2.64 64.13 12.32
C VAL A 10 -2.06 63.48 11.06
N SER A 11 -2.82 63.07 10.03
CA SER A 11 -4.29 62.91 9.88
C SER A 11 -4.61 61.97 8.71
N GLU A 12 -5.74 61.27 8.76
CA GLU A 12 -6.31 60.56 7.60
C GLU A 12 -7.13 61.51 6.69
N PRO A 13 -7.12 61.34 5.35
CA PRO A 13 -8.08 61.98 4.46
C PRO A 13 -9.42 61.19 4.41
N PRO A 14 -10.54 61.84 4.05
CA PRO A 14 -11.88 61.30 4.28
C PRO A 14 -12.34 60.25 3.26
N VAL A 15 -13.19 59.35 3.74
CA VAL A 15 -13.98 58.41 2.94
C VAL A 15 -15.07 59.18 2.18
N VAL A 16 -15.21 58.91 0.87
CA VAL A 16 -16.36 59.32 0.06
C VAL A 16 -17.04 58.08 -0.49
N LEU A 17 -18.35 57.95 -0.24
CA LEU A 17 -19.22 56.88 -0.71
C LEU A 17 -20.44 57.51 -1.39
N GLU A 18 -20.61 57.23 -2.69
CA GLU A 18 -21.79 57.35 -3.56
C GLU A 18 -21.23 57.21 -5.01
N ASP A 19 -21.86 56.56 -5.99
CA ASP A 19 -23.25 56.11 -6.15
C ASP A 19 -23.30 54.72 -6.85
N THR A 20 -24.49 54.14 -6.89
CA THR A 20 -24.83 52.77 -7.27
C THR A 20 -24.96 52.46 -8.77
N ALA A 21 -24.51 51.24 -9.10
CA ALA A 21 -25.06 50.31 -10.12
C ALA A 21 -25.28 50.76 -11.58
N VAL A 22 -24.48 50.14 -12.47
CA VAL A 22 -24.98 49.60 -13.76
C VAL A 22 -24.55 48.14 -13.85
N LEU A 23 -25.48 47.24 -14.21
CA LEU A 23 -25.24 45.82 -14.47
C LEU A 23 -25.48 45.55 -15.97
N ASP A 24 -24.46 45.12 -16.70
CA ASP A 24 -24.44 44.66 -18.10
C ASP A 24 -23.00 44.15 -18.39
N GLU A 25 -22.68 42.96 -18.92
CA GLU A 25 -23.37 41.66 -19.05
C GLU A 25 -22.27 40.55 -18.91
N PRO A 26 -22.56 39.24 -18.74
CA PRO A 26 -21.56 38.24 -18.35
C PRO A 26 -20.70 37.74 -19.53
N GLY A 27 -19.38 37.95 -19.46
CA GLY A 27 -18.45 37.37 -20.43
C GLY A 27 -17.00 37.81 -20.23
N GLU A 28 -16.24 37.03 -19.45
CA GLU A 28 -15.11 36.21 -19.91
C GLU A 28 -14.41 35.66 -18.66
N ALA A 29 -14.18 34.34 -18.60
CA ALA A 29 -13.42 33.77 -17.50
C ALA A 29 -11.95 34.12 -17.70
N ALA A 30 -11.49 35.21 -17.07
CA ALA A 30 -10.09 35.58 -17.10
C ALA A 30 -9.26 34.45 -16.47
N GLU A 31 -8.60 33.67 -17.33
CA GLU A 31 -7.66 32.62 -16.95
C GLU A 31 -6.64 33.20 -15.97
N ILE A 32 -6.67 32.72 -14.71
CA ILE A 32 -5.71 33.14 -13.69
C ILE A 32 -4.40 32.44 -14.01
N ALA A 33 -3.64 33.02 -14.94
CA ALA A 33 -2.31 32.55 -15.30
C ALA A 33 -1.46 32.41 -14.02
N LEU A 34 -0.99 31.19 -13.76
CA LEU A 34 -0.23 30.85 -12.56
C LEU A 34 0.93 31.83 -12.36
N ASP A 35 1.16 32.31 -11.14
CA ASP A 35 2.38 33.06 -10.85
C ASP A 35 3.63 32.15 -10.92
N ASP A 36 4.83 32.72 -10.90
CA ASP A 36 6.08 31.94 -11.06
C ASP A 36 6.34 30.93 -9.93
N ALA A 37 5.73 31.13 -8.75
CA ALA A 37 5.82 30.20 -7.62
C ALA A 37 4.86 29.02 -7.82
N SER A 38 3.61 29.31 -8.19
CA SER A 38 2.55 28.34 -8.47
C SER A 38 2.87 27.51 -9.70
N LEU A 39 3.43 28.12 -10.76
CA LEU A 39 3.90 27.42 -11.95
C LEU A 39 5.02 26.44 -11.60
N ARG A 40 6.01 26.84 -10.79
CA ARG A 40 7.07 25.94 -10.32
C ARG A 40 6.48 24.78 -9.52
N ALA A 41 5.60 25.06 -8.55
CA ALA A 41 4.98 24.03 -7.72
C ALA A 41 4.13 23.03 -8.54
N ALA A 42 3.40 23.53 -9.56
CA ALA A 42 2.65 22.68 -10.49
C ALA A 42 3.58 21.79 -11.32
N LEU A 43 4.66 22.34 -11.88
CA LEU A 43 5.65 21.57 -12.64
C LEU A 43 6.38 20.53 -11.77
N GLU A 44 6.72 20.86 -10.52
CA GLU A 44 7.28 19.89 -9.57
C GLU A 44 6.31 18.73 -9.28
N ALA A 45 5.02 19.02 -9.08
CA ALA A 45 4.00 18.00 -8.84
C ALA A 45 3.78 17.08 -10.05
N VAL A 46 3.72 17.65 -11.26
CA VAL A 46 3.58 16.86 -12.51
C VAL A 46 4.83 16.00 -12.75
N LEU A 47 6.03 16.58 -12.66
CA LEU A 47 7.29 15.86 -12.88
C LEU A 47 7.58 14.78 -11.84
N LEU A 48 6.96 14.84 -10.65
CA LEU A 48 7.06 13.79 -9.63
C LEU A 48 6.26 12.53 -9.98
N VAL A 49 5.16 12.66 -10.74
CA VAL A 49 4.21 11.58 -11.02
C VAL A 49 4.50 10.88 -12.37
N VAL A 50 5.08 11.58 -13.35
CA VAL A 50 5.38 11.00 -14.67
C VAL A 50 6.32 9.78 -14.56
N ASP A 51 6.03 8.71 -15.29
CA ASP A 51 6.81 7.46 -15.34
C ASP A 51 7.79 7.41 -16.53
N THR A 52 7.55 8.26 -17.54
CA THR A 52 8.33 8.48 -18.75
C THR A 52 8.81 9.96 -18.83
N PRO A 53 9.74 10.34 -19.73
CA PRO A 53 10.10 11.74 -19.94
C PRO A 53 8.93 12.51 -20.58
N ALA A 54 8.57 13.67 -20.03
CA ALA A 54 7.45 14.48 -20.51
C ALA A 54 7.94 15.65 -21.37
N THR A 55 7.40 15.82 -22.57
CA THR A 55 7.78 16.90 -23.48
C THR A 55 7.40 18.28 -22.92
N SER A 56 8.08 19.34 -23.36
CA SER A 56 7.70 20.71 -22.98
C SER A 56 6.28 21.09 -23.44
N ASP A 57 5.74 20.45 -24.49
CA ASP A 57 4.37 20.68 -24.98
C ASP A 57 3.32 20.03 -24.07
N GLU A 58 3.58 18.81 -23.59
CA GLU A 58 2.70 18.12 -22.63
C GLU A 58 2.71 18.84 -21.28
N LEU A 59 3.88 19.27 -20.79
CA LEU A 59 4.00 20.02 -19.54
C LEU A 59 3.31 21.39 -19.63
N ALA A 60 3.44 22.10 -20.76
CA ALA A 60 2.74 23.35 -21.04
C ALA A 60 1.21 23.18 -21.04
N SER A 61 0.74 22.11 -21.67
CA SER A 61 -0.69 21.76 -21.71
C SER A 61 -1.24 21.35 -20.34
N ALA A 62 -0.44 20.68 -19.51
CA ALA A 62 -0.84 20.21 -18.18
C ALA A 62 -0.94 21.32 -17.13
N VAL A 63 -0.19 22.42 -17.28
CA VAL A 63 -0.19 23.56 -16.34
C VAL A 63 -0.84 24.83 -16.93
N ASP A 64 -1.48 24.69 -18.08
CA ASP A 64 -2.17 25.74 -18.84
C ASP A 64 -1.32 27.03 -18.95
N SER A 65 -0.17 26.90 -19.61
CA SER A 65 0.80 28.00 -19.76
C SER A 65 1.62 27.89 -21.03
N ASP A 66 2.14 29.03 -21.50
CA ASP A 66 3.01 29.09 -22.67
C ASP A 66 4.25 28.17 -22.55
N LYS A 67 4.54 27.44 -23.65
CA LYS A 67 5.65 26.49 -23.76
C LYS A 67 7.00 27.11 -23.46
N ARG A 68 7.25 28.35 -23.93
CA ARG A 68 8.52 29.02 -23.68
C ARG A 68 8.65 29.36 -22.19
N ARG A 69 7.59 29.90 -21.57
CA ARG A 69 7.56 30.16 -20.12
C ARG A 69 7.85 28.90 -19.30
N VAL A 70 7.22 27.78 -19.65
CA VAL A 70 7.48 26.47 -19.01
C VAL A 70 8.92 26.01 -19.23
N THR A 71 9.44 26.12 -20.45
CA THR A 71 10.84 25.75 -20.77
C THR A 71 11.85 26.61 -20.01
N ASP A 72 11.63 27.92 -19.91
CA ASP A 72 12.47 28.86 -19.16
C ASP A 72 12.44 28.52 -17.65
N MET A 73 11.27 28.15 -17.10
CA MET A 73 11.13 27.69 -15.71
C MET A 73 11.84 26.36 -15.45
N LEU A 74 11.71 25.37 -16.34
CA LEU A 74 12.35 24.05 -16.21
C LEU A 74 13.88 24.15 -16.24
N ASN A 75 14.43 24.98 -17.14
CA ASN A 75 15.86 25.28 -17.16
C ASN A 75 16.31 25.91 -15.83
N ARG A 76 15.57 26.89 -15.32
CA ARG A 76 15.86 27.54 -14.03
C ARG A 76 15.81 26.55 -12.87
N MET A 77 14.82 25.67 -12.80
CA MET A 77 14.70 24.61 -11.80
C MET A 77 15.89 23.64 -11.85
N SER A 78 16.35 23.27 -13.06
CA SER A 78 17.52 22.41 -13.26
C SER A 78 18.83 23.05 -12.76
N SER A 79 19.04 24.34 -13.04
CA SER A 79 20.15 25.11 -12.47
C SER A 79 20.07 25.21 -10.95
N GLU A 80 18.91 25.59 -10.39
CA GLU A 80 18.67 25.69 -8.94
C GLU A 80 18.83 24.35 -8.20
N LEU A 81 18.58 23.21 -8.86
CA LEU A 81 18.86 21.85 -8.36
C LEU A 81 20.36 21.53 -8.33
N THR A 82 21.10 22.07 -9.29
CA THR A 82 22.54 21.82 -9.47
C THR A 82 23.39 22.71 -8.57
N GLU A 83 23.07 24.01 -8.49
CA GLU A 83 23.76 24.98 -7.64
C GLU A 83 23.67 24.64 -6.15
N ARG A 84 22.52 24.10 -5.70
CA ARG A 84 22.34 23.67 -4.30
C ARG A 84 22.93 22.28 -3.97
N GLY A 85 23.56 21.61 -4.94
CA GLY A 85 24.08 20.25 -4.77
C GLY A 85 23.01 19.22 -4.42
N SER A 86 21.81 19.32 -5.00
CA SER A 86 20.73 18.36 -4.72
C SER A 86 21.05 16.98 -5.28
N GLY A 87 20.66 15.91 -4.56
CA GLY A 87 20.71 14.54 -5.09
C GLY A 87 19.71 14.28 -6.23
N ILE A 88 18.76 15.19 -6.45
CA ILE A 88 17.83 15.19 -7.59
C ILE A 88 18.45 15.98 -8.74
N ASP A 89 18.24 15.49 -9.96
CA ASP A 89 18.73 16.07 -11.21
C ASP A 89 17.57 16.18 -12.21
N LEU A 90 17.16 17.40 -12.57
CA LEU A 90 16.13 17.62 -13.59
C LEU A 90 16.83 17.70 -14.95
N ARG A 91 16.66 16.67 -15.79
CA ARG A 91 17.34 16.58 -17.08
C ARG A 91 16.34 16.58 -18.23
N PHE A 92 16.78 17.14 -19.35
CA PHE A 92 16.18 16.92 -20.66
C PHE A 92 16.88 15.70 -21.30
N ALA A 93 16.12 14.65 -21.65
CA ALA A 93 16.63 13.40 -22.17
C ALA A 93 15.72 12.88 -23.29
N GLY A 94 16.30 12.61 -24.47
CA GLY A 94 15.52 12.36 -25.68
C GLY A 94 14.82 13.64 -26.13
N ASP A 95 13.51 13.69 -25.94
CA ASP A 95 12.58 14.76 -26.26
C ASP A 95 11.84 15.34 -25.03
N GLY A 96 12.07 14.79 -23.83
CA GLY A 96 11.31 15.12 -22.62
C GLY A 96 12.16 15.47 -21.38
N TRP A 97 11.50 16.12 -20.43
CA TRP A 97 12.01 16.45 -19.10
C TRP A 97 11.64 15.38 -18.07
N ARG A 98 12.56 15.09 -17.15
CA ARG A 98 12.33 14.14 -16.06
C ARG A 98 13.27 14.38 -14.87
N PHE A 99 12.81 14.05 -13.66
CA PHE A 99 13.68 13.89 -12.50
C PHE A 99 14.47 12.57 -12.54
N TYR A 100 15.77 12.68 -12.27
CA TYR A 100 16.70 11.57 -12.07
C TYR A 100 17.41 11.74 -10.72
N THR A 101 18.07 10.68 -10.25
CA THR A 101 19.05 10.77 -9.17
C THR A 101 20.44 11.10 -9.73
N ARG A 102 21.22 11.95 -9.05
CA ARG A 102 22.62 12.18 -9.43
C ARG A 102 23.47 10.95 -9.16
N THR A 103 24.41 10.68 -10.07
CA THR A 103 25.31 9.51 -10.05
C THR A 103 26.12 9.42 -8.75
N ASP A 104 26.51 10.55 -8.18
CA ASP A 104 27.29 10.63 -6.93
C ASP A 104 26.57 9.98 -5.73
N TYR A 105 25.23 9.90 -5.78
CA TYR A 105 24.40 9.26 -4.74
C TYR A 105 23.95 7.85 -5.11
N ALA A 106 24.37 7.30 -6.26
CA ALA A 106 24.02 5.94 -6.68
C ALA A 106 24.27 4.87 -5.59
N PRO A 107 25.38 4.88 -4.81
CA PRO A 107 25.60 3.89 -3.74
C PRO A 107 24.51 3.88 -2.65
N TYR A 108 23.85 5.02 -2.39
CA TYR A 108 22.75 5.10 -1.41
C TYR A 108 21.43 4.57 -1.98
N VAL A 109 21.17 4.87 -3.26
CA VAL A 109 20.00 4.35 -4.00
C VAL A 109 20.13 2.83 -4.17
N GLU A 110 21.31 2.35 -4.57
CA GLU A 110 21.63 0.92 -4.62
C GLU A 110 21.40 0.25 -3.27
N ARG A 111 21.92 0.81 -2.17
CA ARG A 111 21.68 0.23 -0.84
C ARG A 111 20.19 0.10 -0.51
N LEU A 112 19.38 1.13 -0.78
CA LEU A 112 17.92 1.07 -0.54
C LEU A 112 17.25 -0.04 -1.38
N LEU A 113 17.56 -0.12 -2.67
CA LEU A 113 17.00 -1.13 -3.58
C LEU A 113 17.49 -2.55 -3.24
N LEU A 114 18.74 -2.68 -2.81
CA LEU A 114 19.36 -3.97 -2.50
C LEU A 114 18.99 -4.48 -1.10
N ASP A 115 18.82 -3.60 -0.10
CA ASP A 115 18.38 -3.99 1.25
C ASP A 115 16.93 -4.51 1.22
N GLY A 116 16.07 -3.92 0.38
CA GLY A 116 14.73 -4.47 0.10
C GLY A 116 14.76 -5.84 -0.58
N ALA A 117 15.75 -6.09 -1.44
CA ALA A 117 15.88 -7.32 -2.24
C ALA A 117 16.70 -8.46 -1.58
N ARG A 118 17.48 -8.20 -0.51
CA ARG A 118 18.53 -9.13 -0.04
C ARG A 118 18.45 -9.64 1.40
N SER A 119 17.36 -9.42 2.15
CA SER A 119 17.19 -10.24 3.36
C SER A 119 16.97 -11.71 2.95
N LYS A 120 17.84 -12.63 3.39
CA LYS A 120 17.68 -14.07 3.08
C LYS A 120 16.27 -14.51 3.51
N LEU A 121 15.59 -15.32 2.70
CA LEU A 121 14.33 -15.93 3.12
C LEU A 121 14.58 -16.67 4.44
N THR A 122 13.75 -16.39 5.45
CA THR A 122 13.80 -17.11 6.71
C THR A 122 13.45 -18.58 6.48
N ARG A 123 13.86 -19.47 7.39
CA ARG A 123 13.49 -20.89 7.32
C ARG A 123 11.97 -21.08 7.14
N ALA A 124 11.16 -20.34 7.90
CA ALA A 124 9.72 -20.35 7.76
C ALA A 124 9.23 -19.90 6.37
N ALA A 125 9.90 -18.94 5.73
CA ALA A 125 9.57 -18.51 4.38
C ALA A 125 9.98 -19.51 3.29
N LEU A 126 11.12 -20.18 3.44
CA LEU A 126 11.54 -21.28 2.55
C LEU A 126 10.59 -22.48 2.66
N GLU A 127 10.21 -22.87 3.87
CA GLU A 127 9.25 -23.96 4.12
C GLU A 127 7.86 -23.64 3.53
N THR A 128 7.39 -22.39 3.62
CA THR A 128 6.13 -21.98 2.98
C THR A 128 6.24 -21.94 1.45
N LEU A 129 7.35 -21.45 0.91
CA LEU A 129 7.61 -21.43 -0.54
C LEU A 129 7.64 -22.85 -1.11
N ALA A 130 8.25 -23.81 -0.40
CA ALA A 130 8.23 -25.22 -0.78
C ALA A 130 6.81 -25.79 -0.81
N VAL A 131 5.97 -25.52 0.20
CA VAL A 131 4.56 -25.95 0.21
C VAL A 131 3.81 -25.39 -1.01
N VAL A 132 4.04 -24.14 -1.40
CA VAL A 132 3.43 -23.57 -2.62
C VAL A 132 3.95 -24.28 -3.87
N ALA A 133 5.27 -24.42 -4.04
CA ALA A 133 5.88 -25.04 -5.21
C ALA A 133 5.39 -26.48 -5.47
N TYR A 134 5.24 -27.31 -4.42
CA TYR A 134 4.81 -28.71 -4.54
C TYR A 134 3.28 -28.92 -4.51
N ARG A 135 2.47 -27.91 -4.15
CA ARG A 135 1.00 -28.07 -4.03
C ARG A 135 0.19 -27.03 -4.81
N GLN A 136 0.82 -26.20 -5.63
CA GLN A 136 0.12 -25.22 -6.45
C GLN A 136 -0.86 -25.87 -7.46
N PRO A 137 -2.01 -25.23 -7.76
CA PRO A 137 -2.51 -23.99 -7.14
C PRO A 137 -3.06 -24.22 -5.73
N VAL A 138 -2.64 -23.42 -4.74
CA VAL A 138 -2.99 -23.63 -3.32
C VAL A 138 -3.51 -22.36 -2.62
N THR A 139 -4.53 -22.48 -1.78
CA THR A 139 -5.09 -21.34 -1.04
C THR A 139 -4.30 -21.02 0.23
N ARG A 140 -4.30 -19.75 0.65
CA ARG A 140 -3.67 -19.27 1.90
C ARG A 140 -4.05 -20.10 3.13
N ALA A 141 -5.33 -20.45 3.25
CA ALA A 141 -5.84 -21.27 4.36
C ALA A 141 -5.22 -22.68 4.36
N ARG A 142 -5.15 -23.34 3.19
CA ARG A 142 -4.58 -24.69 3.05
C ARG A 142 -3.07 -24.70 3.34
N VAL A 143 -2.34 -23.66 2.94
CA VAL A 143 -0.93 -23.50 3.32
C VAL A 143 -0.76 -23.30 4.84
N SER A 144 -1.64 -22.50 5.47
CA SER A 144 -1.61 -22.30 6.93
C SER A 144 -1.86 -23.59 7.70
N ALA A 145 -2.81 -24.43 7.24
CA ALA A 145 -3.12 -25.73 7.82
C ALA A 145 -1.91 -26.69 7.73
N ILE A 146 -1.32 -26.85 6.54
CA ILE A 146 -0.13 -27.70 6.32
C ILE A 146 1.06 -27.23 7.20
N ARG A 147 1.18 -25.92 7.42
CA ARG A 147 2.27 -25.34 8.23
C ARG A 147 2.01 -25.34 9.74
N GLY A 148 0.78 -25.57 10.19
CA GLY A 148 0.38 -25.50 11.60
C GLY A 148 0.51 -24.10 12.24
N VAL A 149 0.75 -23.05 11.44
CA VAL A 149 1.01 -21.67 11.90
C VAL A 149 0.41 -20.64 10.94
N ASN A 150 0.23 -19.41 11.41
CA ASN A 150 -0.19 -18.30 10.54
C ASN A 150 0.92 -17.97 9.52
N VAL A 151 0.58 -17.97 8.23
CA VAL A 151 1.49 -17.72 7.10
C VAL A 151 1.30 -16.35 6.43
N ASP A 152 0.42 -15.49 6.91
CA ASP A 152 -0.02 -14.24 6.24
C ASP A 152 1.13 -13.26 5.97
N GLY A 153 2.02 -13.08 6.94
CA GLY A 153 3.21 -12.25 6.79
C GLY A 153 4.21 -12.85 5.80
N VAL A 154 4.29 -14.19 5.73
CA VAL A 154 5.17 -14.93 4.83
C VAL A 154 4.67 -14.87 3.39
N ILE A 155 3.38 -15.18 3.15
CA ILE A 155 2.76 -15.11 1.82
C ILE A 155 2.90 -13.69 1.25
N ARG A 156 2.59 -12.66 2.05
CA ARG A 156 2.78 -11.25 1.65
C ARG A 156 4.23 -10.94 1.26
N THR A 157 5.20 -11.49 2.00
CA THR A 157 6.64 -11.32 1.71
C THR A 157 7.06 -12.05 0.44
N LEU A 158 6.53 -13.26 0.18
CA LEU A 158 6.83 -14.03 -1.02
C LEU A 158 6.22 -13.40 -2.29
N VAL A 159 4.99 -12.87 -2.19
CA VAL A 159 4.33 -12.09 -3.25
C VAL A 159 5.09 -10.79 -3.52
N ALA A 160 5.44 -10.03 -2.49
CA ALA A 160 6.20 -8.78 -2.64
C ALA A 160 7.62 -8.98 -3.23
N ARG A 161 8.15 -10.20 -3.15
CA ARG A 161 9.42 -10.62 -3.78
C ARG A 161 9.25 -11.21 -5.18
N GLY A 162 8.02 -11.31 -5.67
CA GLY A 162 7.70 -11.92 -6.97
C GLY A 162 8.05 -13.40 -7.06
N LEU A 163 8.20 -14.13 -5.95
CA LEU A 163 8.50 -15.57 -5.95
C LEU A 163 7.24 -16.43 -6.07
N ILE A 164 6.10 -15.89 -5.64
CA ILE A 164 4.77 -16.45 -5.85
C ILE A 164 3.83 -15.34 -6.35
N ASN A 165 2.80 -15.71 -7.10
CA ASN A 165 1.73 -14.83 -7.57
C ASN A 165 0.34 -15.43 -7.29
N GLU A 166 -0.69 -14.65 -7.57
CA GLU A 166 -2.09 -15.10 -7.54
C GLU A 166 -2.43 -15.72 -8.90
N VAL A 167 -2.89 -16.97 -8.90
CA VAL A 167 -3.13 -17.77 -10.12
C VAL A 167 -4.62 -17.88 -10.44
N GLY A 168 -5.49 -17.64 -9.45
CA GLY A 168 -6.94 -17.66 -9.61
C GLY A 168 -7.67 -17.73 -8.28
N THR A 169 -8.88 -18.29 -8.31
CA THR A 169 -9.73 -18.51 -7.12
C THR A 169 -10.22 -19.96 -7.07
N GLU A 170 -10.35 -20.50 -5.86
CA GLU A 170 -10.84 -21.85 -5.61
C GLU A 170 -12.36 -21.94 -5.86
N PRO A 171 -12.87 -22.85 -6.73
CA PRO A 171 -14.27 -22.86 -7.15
C PRO A 171 -15.31 -23.04 -6.04
N GLN A 172 -14.91 -23.62 -4.91
CA GLN A 172 -15.80 -23.96 -3.80
C GLN A 172 -15.88 -22.87 -2.72
N THR A 173 -14.85 -22.03 -2.61
CA THR A 173 -14.67 -21.07 -1.51
C THR A 173 -14.48 -19.63 -1.98
N THR A 174 -14.23 -19.42 -3.28
CA THR A 174 -13.78 -18.15 -3.88
C THR A 174 -12.45 -17.63 -3.28
N ALA A 175 -11.73 -18.46 -2.51
CA ALA A 175 -10.45 -18.06 -1.93
C ALA A 175 -9.35 -17.99 -2.97
N THR A 176 -8.51 -16.96 -2.91
CA THR A 176 -7.36 -16.78 -3.80
C THR A 176 -6.38 -17.95 -3.72
N THR A 177 -5.99 -18.48 -4.88
CA THR A 177 -4.96 -19.51 -5.03
C THR A 177 -3.63 -18.90 -5.46
N TYR A 178 -2.54 -19.42 -4.90
CA TYR A 178 -1.17 -19.01 -5.16
C TYR A 178 -0.38 -20.09 -5.89
N GLY A 179 0.60 -19.66 -6.68
CA GLY A 179 1.59 -20.51 -7.35
C GLY A 179 2.93 -19.77 -7.52
N THR A 180 3.97 -20.47 -7.94
CA THR A 180 5.30 -19.91 -8.19
C THR A 180 5.39 -19.20 -9.54
N THR A 181 6.37 -18.30 -9.66
CA THR A 181 6.63 -17.49 -10.87
C THR A 181 7.86 -17.98 -11.64
N ASP A 182 8.12 -17.41 -12.82
CA ASP A 182 9.37 -17.64 -13.56
C ASP A 182 10.61 -17.20 -12.74
N LEU A 183 10.49 -16.11 -11.96
CA LEU A 183 11.55 -15.65 -11.05
C LEU A 183 11.89 -16.71 -9.98
N PHE A 184 10.95 -17.57 -9.56
CA PHE A 184 11.28 -18.71 -8.70
C PHE A 184 12.16 -19.74 -9.43
N LEU A 185 11.82 -20.10 -10.67
CA LEU A 185 12.58 -21.04 -11.48
C LEU A 185 13.99 -20.53 -11.79
N GLU A 186 14.12 -19.26 -12.20
CA GLU A 186 15.41 -18.59 -12.42
C GLU A 186 16.31 -18.62 -11.16
N ARG A 187 15.72 -18.41 -9.98
CA ARG A 187 16.45 -18.40 -8.69
C ARG A 187 16.85 -19.79 -8.23
N LEU A 188 16.11 -20.82 -8.63
CA LEU A 188 16.42 -22.22 -8.34
C LEU A 188 17.35 -22.85 -9.40
N GLY A 189 17.50 -22.21 -10.56
CA GLY A 189 18.29 -22.73 -11.68
C GLY A 189 17.63 -23.87 -12.45
N LEU A 190 16.29 -23.94 -12.42
CA LEU A 190 15.49 -24.95 -13.11
C LEU A 190 14.86 -24.37 -14.38
N ALA A 191 14.70 -25.18 -15.43
CA ALA A 191 13.98 -24.78 -16.63
C ALA A 191 12.46 -25.03 -16.52
N SER A 192 12.03 -25.86 -15.57
CA SER A 192 10.61 -26.20 -15.36
C SER A 192 10.31 -26.70 -13.95
N LEU A 193 9.05 -26.63 -13.53
CA LEU A 193 8.60 -27.19 -12.23
C LEU A 193 8.70 -28.72 -12.18
N SER A 194 8.72 -29.40 -13.33
CA SER A 194 8.97 -30.84 -13.44
C SER A 194 10.40 -31.27 -13.08
N GLU A 195 11.33 -30.32 -12.91
CA GLU A 195 12.69 -30.58 -12.41
C GLU A 195 12.81 -30.44 -10.88
N LEU A 196 11.72 -30.11 -10.19
CA LEU A 196 11.71 -30.14 -8.72
C LEU A 196 11.93 -31.59 -8.24
N PRO A 197 12.84 -31.84 -7.27
CA PRO A 197 13.09 -33.18 -6.74
C PRO A 197 11.83 -33.83 -6.16
N ASP A 198 11.61 -35.11 -6.44
CA ASP A 198 10.53 -35.87 -5.78
C ASP A 198 10.72 -35.91 -4.26
N LEU A 199 9.59 -35.95 -3.52
CA LEU A 199 9.55 -35.78 -2.06
C LEU A 199 10.02 -37.00 -1.24
N ALA A 200 10.60 -38.04 -1.85
CA ALA A 200 10.88 -39.33 -1.22
C ALA A 200 12.39 -39.63 -1.03
N PRO A 201 12.82 -40.42 -0.01
CA PRO A 201 12.04 -41.10 1.03
C PRO A 201 12.54 -40.71 2.45
N LEU A 202 12.34 -39.46 2.87
CA LEU A 202 12.64 -38.99 4.25
C LEU A 202 11.40 -38.56 5.04
N LEU A 203 10.22 -38.84 4.50
CA LEU A 203 8.93 -38.74 5.18
C LEU A 203 8.28 -40.14 5.13
N PRO A 204 7.61 -40.62 6.19
CA PRO A 204 6.83 -41.84 6.13
C PRO A 204 5.71 -41.69 5.09
N ASP A 205 5.29 -42.81 4.51
CA ASP A 205 4.25 -42.85 3.49
C ASP A 205 2.95 -42.19 3.99
N VAL A 206 2.27 -41.45 3.11
CA VAL A 206 1.15 -40.57 3.49
C VAL A 206 -0.01 -41.35 4.12
N ASP A 207 -0.21 -42.61 3.70
CA ASP A 207 -1.24 -43.50 4.22
C ASP A 207 -1.04 -43.81 5.74
N LEU A 208 0.18 -43.71 6.27
CA LEU A 208 0.46 -43.87 7.71
C LEU A 208 0.07 -42.66 8.55
N ILE A 209 -0.22 -41.50 7.93
CA ILE A 209 -0.60 -40.28 8.65
C ILE A 209 -2.09 -40.29 9.00
N ASP A 210 -2.93 -40.82 8.09
CA ASP A 210 -4.37 -40.97 8.35
C ASP A 210 -4.62 -42.01 9.48
N ASP A 211 -3.81 -43.08 9.55
CA ASP A 211 -3.83 -44.04 10.68
C ASP A 211 -3.39 -43.41 12.02
N LEU A 212 -2.45 -42.46 11.99
CA LEU A 212 -1.96 -41.75 13.18
C LEU A 212 -3.00 -40.79 13.77
N ASP A 213 -3.88 -40.22 12.94
CA ASP A 213 -4.97 -39.35 13.40
C ASP A 213 -6.01 -40.14 14.21
N GLU A 214 -6.34 -41.39 13.83
CA GLU A 214 -7.22 -42.26 14.63
C GLU A 214 -6.56 -42.67 15.98
N GLU A 215 -5.26 -42.98 15.98
CA GLU A 215 -4.56 -43.39 17.21
C GLU A 215 -4.34 -42.20 18.19
N LEU A 216 -4.08 -40.99 17.67
CA LEU A 216 -3.96 -39.76 18.47
C LEU A 216 -5.30 -39.30 19.09
N LEU A 217 -6.42 -39.54 18.40
CA LEU A 217 -7.76 -39.31 18.96
C LEU A 217 -8.14 -40.35 20.04
N ALA A 218 -7.47 -41.51 20.06
CA ALA A 218 -7.69 -42.57 21.04
C ALA A 218 -6.83 -42.44 22.33
N ASP A 219 -5.71 -41.69 22.35
CA ASP A 219 -4.93 -41.51 23.59
C ASP A 219 -5.63 -40.54 24.58
N PRO A 220 -6.07 -41.00 25.77
CA PRO A 220 -6.73 -40.16 26.77
C PRO A 220 -5.87 -39.03 27.35
N ARG A 221 -4.57 -38.96 27.03
CA ARG A 221 -3.70 -37.81 27.37
C ARG A 221 -4.03 -36.55 26.57
N PHE A 222 -4.43 -36.67 25.30
CA PHE A 222 -4.69 -35.51 24.42
C PHE A 222 -6.10 -34.94 24.55
N ALA A 223 -7.08 -35.77 24.94
CA ALA A 223 -8.47 -35.35 25.20
C ALA A 223 -8.57 -34.16 26.19
N LYS A 224 -7.59 -33.98 27.06
CA LYS A 224 -7.55 -32.92 28.08
C LYS A 224 -7.18 -31.52 27.56
N LEU A 225 -6.79 -31.38 26.28
CA LEU A 225 -6.55 -30.07 25.65
C LEU A 225 -7.80 -29.50 24.96
N ALA A 226 -8.71 -30.35 24.45
CA ALA A 226 -9.95 -29.92 23.80
C ALA A 226 -10.99 -29.38 24.81
N GLY A 227 -10.98 -29.90 26.05
CA GLY A 227 -11.98 -29.57 27.07
C GLY A 227 -11.75 -28.25 27.85
N LYS A 228 -10.91 -27.33 27.38
CA LYS A 228 -10.58 -26.08 28.12
C LYS A 228 -11.04 -24.78 27.43
N ALA A 229 -12.07 -24.87 26.60
CA ALA A 229 -12.75 -23.73 25.96
C ALA A 229 -14.21 -23.57 26.41
N SER A 230 -14.68 -24.35 27.39
CA SER A 230 -16.11 -24.46 27.76
C SER A 230 -16.40 -24.31 29.26
N ASP A 231 -15.56 -23.58 30.01
CA ASP A 231 -15.84 -23.21 31.41
C ASP A 231 -15.29 -21.80 31.73
N SER A 232 -16.11 -20.80 31.42
CA SER A 232 -16.11 -19.51 32.13
C SER A 232 -17.55 -19.02 32.29
N GLU A 233 -18.10 -19.30 33.47
CA GLU A 233 -19.24 -18.63 34.11
C GLU A 233 -20.60 -18.63 33.40
N GLY A 234 -21.36 -19.71 33.66
CA GLY A 234 -22.78 -19.55 33.96
C GLY A 234 -22.96 -19.08 35.41
N ALA A 235 -23.30 -17.81 35.61
CA ALA A 235 -23.80 -17.31 36.90
C ALA A 235 -25.32 -17.47 36.92
N SER A 236 -25.82 -18.42 37.71
CA SER A 236 -27.23 -18.70 37.89
C SER A 236 -27.90 -17.63 38.77
N ASP A 237 -28.83 -16.88 38.19
CA ASP A 237 -29.86 -16.15 38.93
C ASP A 237 -31.05 -17.09 39.17
N ASP A 238 -31.43 -17.30 40.44
CA ASP A 238 -32.62 -18.07 40.80
C ASP A 238 -33.24 -17.44 42.07
N GLY A 239 -34.34 -16.71 41.87
CA GLY A 239 -34.69 -15.54 42.69
C GLY A 239 -36.18 -15.33 42.97
N SER A 240 -36.92 -16.42 43.22
CA SER A 240 -38.21 -16.41 43.95
C SER A 240 -39.43 -15.67 43.35
N SER A 241 -40.35 -16.49 42.83
CA SER A 241 -41.79 -16.50 43.18
C SER A 241 -42.76 -15.38 42.74
N ALA A 242 -43.94 -15.88 42.30
CA ALA A 242 -45.29 -15.35 42.52
C ALA A 242 -45.88 -14.28 41.58
N GLY A 243 -46.99 -14.66 40.92
CA GLY A 243 -48.14 -13.76 40.75
C GLY A 243 -48.83 -13.78 39.38
N ALA A 244 -50.10 -14.20 39.36
CA ALA A 244 -51.22 -13.76 38.47
C ALA A 244 -50.92 -13.45 36.98
N ARG A 245 -51.43 -14.24 36.02
CA ARG A 245 -52.83 -14.28 35.48
C ARG A 245 -53.22 -13.09 34.59
N SER A 246 -53.98 -13.42 33.53
CA SER A 246 -54.73 -12.53 32.60
C SER A 246 -53.90 -11.51 31.81
N ASP A 247 -54.26 -11.12 30.59
CA ASP A 247 -55.19 -11.70 29.61
C ASP A 247 -54.75 -11.21 28.23
N THR A 248 -54.97 -12.00 27.18
CA THR A 248 -55.05 -11.44 25.82
C THR A 248 -56.46 -10.92 25.62
N PRO A 249 -56.63 -9.76 24.98
CA PRO A 249 -57.57 -9.77 23.87
C PRO A 249 -57.00 -9.08 22.62
N ASP A 250 -57.27 -9.70 21.47
CA ASP A 250 -57.49 -8.96 20.22
C ASP A 250 -58.51 -7.84 20.44
N ILE A 251 -58.41 -6.74 19.67
CA ILE A 251 -59.51 -6.15 18.88
C ILE A 251 -59.02 -4.87 18.17
N GLN A 252 -59.33 -4.84 16.87
CA GLN A 252 -59.58 -3.72 15.93
C GLN A 252 -59.61 -2.30 16.53
N ASP A 253 -59.00 -1.28 15.91
CA ASP A 253 -59.31 -0.71 14.57
C ASP A 253 -58.05 -0.20 13.83
#